data_AF-A0A7Y5CY06-F1
#
_entry.id   AF-A0A7Y5CY06-F1
#
_cell.length_a   1.000
_cell.length_b   1.000
_cell.length_c   1.000
_cell.angle_alpha   90.00
_cell.angle_beta   90.00
_cell.angle_gamma   90.00
#
_symmetry.space_group_name_H-M   'P 1'
#
loop_
_entity.id
_entity.type
_entity.pdbx_description
1 polymer ?
#
loop_
_entity_poly.entity_id
_entity_poly.type
_entity_poly.pdbx_seq_one_letter_code
_entity_poly.pdbx_strand_id
1 'polypeptide(L)'
;MQRKSLTAYAEPAAKAANHTMRMIQLGVLAVSVAAAIPTAKNLYFSWKNGVPFNQVEHRLNQAALLERNFDCKIDYRTVSSMSDGRVEVGACNKTGDISIKVSRAKQVNYEWIAFDQLPKAATQSANIMDLFISQAYAGDTLKDAIGAAPQPVQTIRVAEATVEVMCQAKQGGNIVRIVKEAGKCLRETVSMFKGTVEKREEVACDKACPIPN
;
A
#
# COMPACT_ATOMS: atom_id res chain seq x y z
N MET A 1 -78.69 -5.20 11.60
CA MET A 1 -77.42 -4.47 11.81
C MET A 1 -76.28 -5.46 11.97
N GLN A 2 -75.49 -5.69 10.91
CA GLN A 2 -74.34 -6.61 10.90
C GLN A 2 -73.09 -5.91 11.46
N ARG A 3 -72.78 -6.14 12.75
CA ARG A 3 -71.43 -5.97 13.30
C ARG A 3 -70.66 -7.28 13.14
N LYS A 4 -70.24 -7.60 11.92
CA LYS A 4 -69.16 -8.56 11.67
C LYS A 4 -68.25 -7.89 10.66
N SER A 5 -66.94 -7.99 10.85
CA SER A 5 -65.89 -7.58 9.90
C SER A 5 -65.08 -6.30 10.18
N LEU A 6 -64.76 -5.99 11.44
CA LEU A 6 -63.59 -5.13 11.73
C LEU A 6 -62.55 -5.82 12.62
N THR A 7 -62.97 -6.72 13.50
CA THR A 7 -62.06 -7.52 14.34
C THR A 7 -61.31 -8.61 13.59
N ALA A 8 -61.93 -9.25 12.58
CA ALA A 8 -61.31 -10.35 11.82
C ALA A 8 -60.16 -9.91 10.90
N TYR A 9 -60.10 -8.63 10.51
CA TYR A 9 -58.99 -8.07 9.73
C TYR A 9 -57.88 -7.49 10.62
N ALA A 10 -58.18 -7.16 11.88
CA ALA A 10 -57.22 -6.56 12.81
C ALA A 10 -56.19 -7.57 13.35
N GLU A 11 -56.60 -8.82 13.61
CA GLU A 11 -55.70 -9.88 14.09
C GLU A 11 -54.59 -10.28 13.07
N PRO A 12 -54.90 -10.58 11.80
CA PRO A 12 -53.85 -10.90 10.82
C PRO A 12 -52.95 -9.70 10.53
N ALA A 13 -53.50 -8.48 10.53
CA ALA A 13 -52.72 -7.25 10.34
C ALA A 13 -51.77 -6.96 11.51
N ALA A 14 -52.21 -7.16 12.76
CA ALA A 14 -51.36 -6.99 13.94
C ALA A 14 -50.24 -8.04 14.02
N LYS A 15 -50.54 -9.30 13.64
CA LYS A 15 -49.54 -10.38 13.59
C LYS A 15 -48.51 -10.16 12.48
N ALA A 16 -48.94 -9.68 11.32
CA ALA A 16 -48.07 -9.29 10.22
C ALA A 16 -47.19 -8.08 10.61
N ALA A 17 -47.75 -7.05 11.24
CA ALA A 17 -46.99 -5.90 11.72
C ALA A 17 -45.91 -6.28 12.75
N ASN A 18 -46.23 -7.19 13.67
CA ASN A 18 -45.28 -7.68 14.68
C ASN A 18 -44.15 -8.53 14.05
N HIS A 19 -44.47 -9.33 13.02
CA HIS A 19 -43.47 -10.08 12.25
C HIS A 19 -42.55 -9.15 11.47
N THR A 20 -43.11 -8.16 10.77
CA THR A 20 -42.33 -7.14 10.04
C THR A 20 -41.44 -6.35 10.98
N MET A 21 -41.95 -5.93 12.15
CA MET A 21 -41.16 -5.24 13.17
C MET A 21 -39.99 -6.10 13.69
N ARG A 22 -40.20 -7.40 13.94
CA ARG A 22 -39.13 -8.33 14.32
C ARG A 22 -38.08 -8.50 13.22
N MET A 23 -38.48 -8.60 11.96
CA MET A 23 -37.54 -8.68 10.83
C MET A 23 -36.73 -7.40 10.67
N ILE A 24 -37.35 -6.23 10.87
CA ILE A 24 -36.65 -4.94 10.89
C ILE A 24 -35.64 -4.91 12.04
N GLN A 25 -36.03 -5.31 13.26
CA GLN A 25 -35.13 -5.36 14.41
C GLN A 25 -33.94 -6.31 14.18
N LEU A 26 -34.18 -7.50 13.63
CA LEU A 26 -33.13 -8.44 13.27
C LEU A 26 -32.21 -7.88 12.18
N GLY A 27 -32.78 -7.20 11.17
CA GLY A 27 -32.01 -6.52 10.14
C GLY A 27 -31.10 -5.44 10.71
N VAL A 28 -31.62 -4.57 11.58
CA VAL A 28 -30.84 -3.51 12.24
C VAL A 28 -29.72 -4.10 13.11
N LEU A 29 -30.00 -5.16 13.87
CA LEU A 29 -28.97 -5.86 14.66
C LEU A 29 -27.88 -6.47 13.77
N ALA A 30 -28.27 -7.12 12.68
CA ALA A 30 -27.33 -7.72 11.73
C ALA A 30 -26.42 -6.66 11.09
N VAL A 31 -26.98 -5.54 10.65
CA VAL A 31 -26.21 -4.41 10.10
C VAL A 31 -25.26 -3.82 11.15
N SER A 32 -25.71 -3.68 12.40
CA SER A 32 -24.88 -3.12 13.48
C SER A 32 -23.69 -4.02 13.80
N VAL A 33 -23.90 -5.34 13.87
CA VAL A 33 -22.82 -6.31 14.06
C VAL A 33 -21.86 -6.29 12.87
N ALA A 34 -22.38 -6.30 11.64
CA ALA A 34 -21.57 -6.25 10.43
C ALA A 34 -20.70 -4.98 10.38
N ALA A 35 -21.24 -3.83 10.77
CA ALA A 35 -20.51 -2.56 10.82
C ALA A 35 -19.39 -2.55 11.87
N ALA A 36 -19.49 -3.35 12.93
CA ALA A 36 -18.47 -3.43 13.99
C ALA A 36 -17.28 -4.36 13.65
N ILE A 37 -17.41 -5.22 12.63
CA ILE A 37 -16.37 -6.21 12.25
C ILE A 37 -15.02 -5.54 11.91
N PRO A 38 -14.95 -4.49 11.06
CA PRO A 38 -13.67 -3.85 10.72
C PRO A 38 -12.97 -3.27 11.93
N THR A 39 -13.73 -2.65 12.85
CA THR A 39 -13.22 -2.07 14.09
C THR A 39 -12.61 -3.15 15.00
N ALA A 40 -13.32 -4.27 15.20
CA ALA A 40 -12.81 -5.38 16.01
C ALA A 40 -11.55 -6.00 15.40
N LYS A 41 -11.53 -6.20 14.07
CA LYS A 41 -10.36 -6.68 13.33
C LYS A 41 -9.17 -5.72 13.50
N ASN A 42 -9.39 -4.43 13.31
CA ASN A 42 -8.33 -3.43 13.43
C ASN A 42 -7.79 -3.35 14.85
N LEU A 43 -8.65 -3.46 15.86
CA LEU A 43 -8.24 -3.47 17.27
C LEU A 43 -7.35 -4.69 17.57
N TYR A 44 -7.74 -5.87 17.09
CA TYR A 44 -6.97 -7.10 17.24
C TYR A 44 -5.56 -6.96 16.63
N PHE A 45 -5.46 -6.49 15.39
CA PHE A 45 -4.16 -6.34 14.72
C PHE A 45 -3.32 -5.20 15.30
N SER A 46 -3.94 -4.11 15.75
CA SER A 46 -3.26 -3.02 16.46
C SER A 46 -2.60 -3.52 17.73
N TRP A 47 -3.34 -4.26 18.56
CA TRP A 47 -2.84 -4.85 19.80
C TRP A 47 -1.74 -5.89 19.55
N LYS A 48 -1.98 -6.83 18.62
CA LYS A 48 -1.04 -7.93 18.35
C LYS A 48 0.30 -7.47 17.77
N ASN A 49 0.30 -6.46 16.90
CA ASN A 49 1.49 -6.04 16.15
C ASN A 49 2.11 -4.73 16.68
N GLY A 50 1.50 -4.10 17.69
CA GLY A 50 1.98 -2.85 18.27
C GLY A 50 1.95 -1.67 17.29
N VAL A 51 0.93 -1.61 16.42
CA VAL A 51 0.77 -0.56 15.41
C VAL A 51 -0.44 0.31 15.76
N PRO A 52 -0.39 1.64 15.54
CA PRO A 52 -1.54 2.52 15.78
C PRO A 52 -2.79 2.06 15.04
N PHE A 53 -3.95 2.11 15.71
CA PHE A 53 -5.24 1.63 15.18
C PHE A 53 -5.57 2.23 13.80
N ASN A 54 -5.30 3.52 13.61
CA ASN A 54 -5.54 4.25 12.37
C ASN A 54 -4.62 3.85 11.20
N GLN A 55 -3.56 3.08 11.45
CA GLN A 55 -2.63 2.62 10.41
C GLN A 55 -2.83 1.16 10.03
N VAL A 56 -3.64 0.40 10.76
CA VAL A 56 -3.76 -1.05 10.59
C VAL A 56 -4.23 -1.42 9.18
N GLU A 57 -5.25 -0.73 8.66
CA GLU A 57 -5.77 -1.02 7.32
C GLU A 57 -4.71 -0.75 6.24
N HIS A 58 -4.02 0.38 6.35
CA HIS A 58 -2.89 0.69 5.48
C HIS A 58 -1.83 -0.41 5.55
N ARG A 59 -1.41 -0.85 6.75
CA ARG A 59 -0.42 -1.92 6.92
C ARG A 59 -0.89 -3.29 6.42
N LEU A 60 -2.18 -3.61 6.54
CA LEU A 60 -2.76 -4.83 5.95
C LEU A 60 -2.71 -4.79 4.43
N ASN A 61 -3.02 -3.65 3.81
CA ASN A 61 -2.93 -3.47 2.37
C ASN A 61 -1.47 -3.55 1.90
N GLN A 62 -0.53 -2.94 2.63
CA GLN A 62 0.91 -3.05 2.38
C GLN A 62 1.40 -4.50 2.44
N ALA A 63 0.97 -5.26 3.46
CA ALA A 63 1.30 -6.67 3.59
C ALA A 63 0.74 -7.50 2.42
N ALA A 64 -0.49 -7.20 1.96
CA ALA A 64 -1.08 -7.87 0.80
C ALA A 64 -0.32 -7.57 -0.50
N LEU A 65 0.11 -6.32 -0.71
CA LEU A 65 0.96 -5.95 -1.85
C LEU A 65 2.32 -6.64 -1.80
N LEU A 66 2.92 -6.72 -0.62
CA LEU A 66 4.18 -7.41 -0.39
C LEU A 66 4.06 -8.91 -0.61
N GLU A 67 2.94 -9.54 -0.25
CA GLU A 67 2.71 -10.97 -0.52
C GLU A 67 2.49 -11.23 -2.01
N ARG A 68 1.75 -10.35 -2.69
CA ARG A 68 1.54 -10.42 -4.14
C ARG A 68 2.83 -10.24 -4.93
N ASN A 69 3.73 -9.38 -4.43
CA ASN A 69 5.03 -9.05 -5.03
C ASN A 69 6.21 -9.58 -4.22
N PHE A 70 5.98 -10.64 -3.45
CA PHE A 70 7.04 -11.58 -3.10
C PHE A 70 7.61 -12.15 -4.43
N ASP A 71 8.53 -13.08 -4.57
CA ASP A 71 8.96 -13.57 -5.92
C ASP A 71 9.49 -12.58 -7.01
N CYS A 72 9.20 -11.27 -6.99
CA CYS A 72 9.69 -10.25 -7.91
C CYS A 72 11.14 -9.89 -7.58
N LYS A 73 11.98 -9.81 -8.60
CA LYS A 73 13.30 -9.17 -8.51
C LYS A 73 13.12 -7.68 -8.74
N ILE A 74 13.44 -6.89 -7.72
CA ILE A 74 13.27 -5.43 -7.75
C ILE A 74 14.64 -4.78 -7.82
N ASP A 75 14.85 -4.00 -8.89
CA ASP A 75 16.01 -3.14 -9.06
C ASP A 75 15.64 -1.72 -8.63
N TYR A 76 16.18 -1.30 -7.48
CA TYR A 76 15.90 0.03 -6.95
C TYR A 76 16.82 1.07 -7.57
N ARG A 77 16.24 2.22 -7.91
CA ARG A 77 16.93 3.40 -8.43
C ARG A 77 16.77 4.55 -7.45
N THR A 78 17.87 5.24 -7.13
CA THR A 78 17.82 6.41 -6.25
C THR A 78 17.08 7.55 -6.95
N VAL A 79 15.95 7.99 -6.39
CA VAL A 79 15.18 9.14 -6.90
C VAL A 79 15.51 10.43 -6.17
N SER A 80 15.90 10.34 -4.90
CA SER A 80 16.31 11.49 -4.09
C SER A 80 17.37 11.07 -3.08
N SER A 81 18.37 11.93 -2.90
CA SER A 81 19.41 11.78 -1.89
C SER A 81 19.47 13.06 -1.08
N MET A 82 19.28 12.94 0.24
CA MET A 82 19.30 14.01 1.22
C MET A 82 20.49 13.81 2.17
N SER A 83 20.81 14.81 2.99
CA SER A 83 21.93 14.72 3.94
C SER A 83 21.75 13.62 5.00
N ASP A 84 20.52 13.29 5.38
CA ASP A 84 20.18 12.28 6.40
C ASP A 84 19.40 11.08 5.85
N GLY A 85 19.19 10.98 4.52
CA GLY A 85 18.38 9.91 3.95
C GLY A 85 18.44 9.76 2.43
N ARG A 86 17.92 8.64 1.94
CA ARG A 86 17.84 8.30 0.52
C ARG A 86 16.48 7.68 0.24
N VAL A 87 15.88 8.06 -0.89
CA VAL A 87 14.66 7.47 -1.41
C VAL A 87 15.01 6.75 -2.69
N GLU A 88 14.66 5.48 -2.75
CA GLU A 88 14.95 4.58 -3.87
C GLU A 88 13.65 3.91 -4.30
N VAL A 89 13.44 3.77 -5.61
CA VAL A 89 12.19 3.26 -6.18
C VAL A 89 12.50 2.16 -7.19
N GLY A 90 11.75 1.06 -7.12
CA GLY A 90 11.77 -0.02 -8.09
C GLY A 90 10.34 -0.49 -8.39
N ALA A 91 10.15 -1.29 -9.43
CA ALA A 91 8.84 -1.84 -9.78
C ALA A 91 8.94 -3.35 -10.00
N CYS A 92 7.85 -4.08 -9.71
CA CYS A 92 7.77 -5.48 -10.07
C CYS A 92 7.41 -5.62 -11.55
N ASN A 93 8.25 -6.33 -12.31
CA ASN A 93 8.05 -6.56 -13.74
C ASN A 93 6.80 -7.38 -14.10
N LYS A 94 6.20 -8.09 -13.12
CA LYS A 94 5.02 -8.94 -13.34
C LYS A 94 3.70 -8.18 -13.17
N THR A 95 3.62 -7.33 -12.16
CA THR A 95 2.39 -6.64 -11.75
C THR A 95 2.40 -5.16 -12.10
N GLY A 96 3.58 -4.56 -12.28
CA GLY A 96 3.77 -3.11 -12.38
C GLY A 96 3.75 -2.39 -11.03
N ASP A 97 3.51 -3.10 -9.92
CA ASP A 97 3.47 -2.49 -8.59
C ASP A 97 4.83 -1.90 -8.22
N ILE A 98 4.80 -0.75 -7.56
CA ILE A 98 6.00 0.03 -7.24
C ILE A 98 6.38 -0.23 -5.79
N SER A 99 7.67 -0.49 -5.53
CA SER A 99 8.24 -0.51 -4.20
C SER A 99 9.15 0.69 -3.97
N ILE A 100 8.95 1.36 -2.85
CA ILE A 100 9.69 2.53 -2.41
C ILE A 100 10.47 2.13 -1.16
N LYS A 101 11.79 2.26 -1.23
CA LYS A 101 12.71 2.12 -0.11
C LYS A 101 13.07 3.51 0.39
N VAL A 102 12.76 3.78 1.65
CA VAL A 102 13.14 5.02 2.34
C VAL A 102 14.17 4.67 3.40
N SER A 103 15.40 5.13 3.20
CA SER A 103 16.49 5.00 4.16
C SER A 103 16.69 6.33 4.85
N ARG A 104 16.59 6.38 6.18
CA ARG A 104 16.84 7.59 6.98
C ARG A 104 17.67 7.26 8.20
N ALA A 105 18.84 7.89 8.33
CA ALA A 105 19.84 7.58 9.36
C ALA A 105 20.16 6.06 9.43
N LYS A 106 19.62 5.36 10.43
CA LYS A 106 19.80 3.90 10.64
C LYS A 106 18.54 3.07 10.35
N GLN A 107 17.44 3.72 9.99
CA GLN A 107 16.17 3.05 9.74
C GLN A 107 15.93 2.94 8.24
N VAL A 108 15.47 1.78 7.80
CA VAL A 108 15.08 1.53 6.42
C VAL A 108 13.66 0.99 6.42
N ASN A 109 12.79 1.63 5.64
CA ASN A 109 11.39 1.28 5.49
C ASN A 109 11.08 1.01 4.03
N TYR A 110 10.22 0.02 3.78
CA TYR A 110 9.74 -0.35 2.47
C TYR A 110 8.23 -0.15 2.41
N GLU A 111 7.78 0.54 1.38
CA GLU A 111 6.37 0.77 1.09
C GLU A 111 6.09 0.33 -0.35
N TRP A 112 4.89 -0.20 -0.57
CA TRP A 112 4.40 -0.64 -1.85
C TRP A 112 3.23 0.23 -2.28
N ILE A 113 3.21 0.59 -3.56
CA ILE A 113 2.10 1.27 -4.20
C ILE A 113 1.60 0.37 -5.31
N ALA A 114 0.32 0.04 -5.25
CA ALA A 114 -0.31 -0.73 -6.30
C ALA A 114 -0.37 0.11 -7.58
N PHE A 115 -0.01 -0.47 -8.72
CA PHE A 115 0.05 0.30 -9.97
C PHE A 115 -1.31 0.91 -10.35
N ASP A 116 -2.38 0.19 -10.08
CA ASP A 116 -3.77 0.60 -10.32
C ASP A 116 -4.24 1.76 -9.42
N GLN A 117 -3.56 1.99 -8.30
CA GLN A 117 -3.83 3.10 -7.38
C GLN A 117 -3.09 4.38 -7.75
N LEU A 118 -2.15 4.32 -8.70
CA LEU A 118 -1.50 5.52 -9.18
C LEU A 118 -2.52 6.38 -9.94
N PRO A 119 -2.56 7.71 -9.70
CA PRO A 119 -3.38 8.59 -10.50
C PRO A 119 -2.92 8.42 -11.95
N LYS A 120 -3.79 7.85 -12.79
CA LYS A 120 -3.56 7.78 -14.23
C LYS A 120 -3.32 9.21 -14.69
N ALA A 121 -2.16 9.48 -15.30
CA ALA A 121 -1.91 10.77 -15.92
C ALA A 121 -3.13 11.09 -16.77
N ALA A 122 -3.81 12.20 -16.45
CA ALA A 122 -5.07 12.55 -17.07
C ALA A 122 -4.84 12.69 -18.58
N THR A 123 -5.16 11.66 -19.34
CA THR A 123 -5.41 11.78 -20.77
C THR A 123 -6.62 12.68 -20.91
N GLN A 124 -6.36 13.96 -21.21
CA GLN A 124 -7.32 14.94 -21.70
C GLN A 124 -8.70 14.92 -20.99
N SER A 125 -8.79 15.60 -19.85
CA SER A 125 -9.99 16.37 -19.56
C SER A 125 -9.56 17.77 -19.16
N ALA A 126 -9.65 18.69 -20.11
CA ALA A 126 -9.53 20.12 -19.88
C ALA A 126 -10.52 20.54 -18.80
N ASN A 127 -10.05 20.64 -17.55
CA ASN A 127 -10.84 21.13 -16.43
C ASN A 127 -9.90 21.82 -15.46
N ILE A 128 -9.79 23.15 -15.62
CA ILE A 128 -9.54 24.26 -14.66
C ILE A 128 -8.57 24.12 -13.46
N MET A 129 -8.13 22.93 -13.07
CA MET A 129 -7.10 22.68 -12.06
C MET A 129 -5.68 22.68 -12.64
N ASP A 130 -5.54 22.73 -13.97
CA ASP A 130 -4.26 22.79 -14.70
C ASP A 130 -3.57 24.17 -14.59
N LEU A 131 -4.18 25.13 -13.88
CA LEU A 131 -3.58 26.44 -13.62
C LEU A 131 -2.74 26.48 -12.33
N PHE A 132 -2.80 25.43 -11.50
CA PHE A 132 -2.13 25.37 -10.19
C PHE A 132 -1.17 24.20 -10.01
N ILE A 133 -1.05 23.32 -11.01
CA ILE A 133 -0.14 22.17 -10.96
C ILE A 133 0.94 22.37 -12.02
N SER A 134 2.14 22.71 -11.57
CA SER A 134 3.33 22.73 -12.42
C SER A 134 3.45 21.39 -13.16
N GLN A 135 3.30 21.44 -14.47
CA GLN A 135 3.34 20.27 -15.34
C GLN A 135 4.72 19.61 -15.24
N ALA A 136 4.77 18.41 -14.67
CA ALA A 136 5.93 17.53 -14.76
C ALA A 136 5.84 16.78 -16.09
N TYR A 137 6.31 17.42 -17.17
CA TYR A 137 6.49 16.74 -18.45
C TYR A 137 7.68 15.78 -18.38
N ALA A 138 7.41 14.49 -18.56
CA ALA A 138 8.40 13.54 -19.05
C ALA A 138 8.61 13.81 -20.55
N GLY A 139 9.53 14.72 -20.86
CA GLY A 139 9.86 15.07 -22.24
C GLY A 139 10.77 14.02 -22.86
N ASP A 140 10.20 13.17 -23.70
CA ASP A 140 10.92 12.58 -24.82
C ASP A 140 10.84 13.58 -25.99
N THR A 141 11.99 13.75 -26.64
CA THR A 141 12.34 14.74 -27.66
C THR A 141 11.25 15.12 -28.67
N LEU A 142 10.99 16.42 -28.82
CA LEU A 142 10.82 17.03 -30.15
C LEU A 142 11.32 18.48 -30.13
N LYS A 143 12.19 18.77 -31.09
CA LYS A 143 12.70 20.10 -31.43
C LYS A 143 11.52 21.01 -31.85
N ASP A 144 11.74 22.31 -31.66
CA ASP A 144 10.95 23.44 -32.19
C ASP A 144 9.86 24.02 -31.27
N ALA A 145 10.27 24.92 -30.37
CA ALA A 145 9.47 26.10 -30.05
C ALA A 145 10.37 27.22 -29.52
N ILE A 146 10.20 28.38 -30.13
CA ILE A 146 11.02 29.58 -30.08
C ILE A 146 10.83 30.32 -28.74
N GLY A 147 11.95 30.72 -28.12
CA GLY A 147 12.04 31.94 -27.31
C GLY A 147 11.37 31.94 -25.93
N ALA A 148 11.99 31.31 -24.94
CA ALA A 148 11.86 31.73 -23.53
C ALA A 148 13.12 31.34 -22.75
N ALA A 149 13.62 32.25 -21.93
CA ALA A 149 14.89 32.14 -21.21
C ALA A 149 14.97 30.88 -20.33
N PRO A 150 16.14 30.20 -20.26
CA PRO A 150 16.30 28.98 -19.50
C PRO A 150 16.35 29.29 -18.01
N GLN A 151 15.26 29.00 -17.27
CA GLN A 151 15.38 28.75 -15.85
C GLN A 151 16.07 27.40 -15.65
N PRO A 152 17.03 27.27 -14.71
CA PRO A 152 17.73 26.02 -14.50
C PRO A 152 16.75 24.97 -13.96
N VAL A 153 16.27 24.11 -14.86
CA VAL A 153 15.66 22.83 -14.52
C VAL A 153 16.68 22.12 -13.63
N GLN A 154 16.35 21.93 -12.35
CA GLN A 154 17.11 21.06 -11.48
C GLN A 154 16.99 19.66 -12.08
N THR A 155 18.01 19.30 -12.85
CA THR A 155 18.21 17.94 -13.31
C THR A 155 18.33 17.08 -12.07
N ILE A 156 17.31 16.25 -11.82
CA ILE A 156 17.38 15.19 -10.82
C ILE A 156 18.56 14.33 -11.23
N ARG A 157 19.71 14.54 -10.57
CA ARG A 157 20.90 13.71 -10.76
C ARG A 157 20.60 12.36 -10.11
N VAL A 158 20.08 11.44 -10.92
CA VAL A 158 19.94 10.03 -10.56
C VAL A 158 21.35 9.48 -10.42
N ALA A 159 21.88 9.45 -9.20
CA ALA A 159 23.13 8.77 -8.91
C ALA A 159 22.87 7.26 -8.91
N GLU A 160 23.65 6.51 -9.70
CA GLU A 160 23.60 5.04 -9.84
C GLU A 160 24.12 4.32 -8.58
N ALA A 161 23.47 4.52 -7.43
CA ALA A 161 23.47 3.51 -6.40
C ALA A 161 22.27 2.60 -6.66
N THR A 162 22.48 1.53 -7.42
CA THR A 162 21.47 0.50 -7.67
C THR A 162 21.49 -0.48 -6.52
N VAL A 163 20.39 -0.54 -5.76
CA VAL A 163 20.18 -1.58 -4.77
C VAL A 163 19.44 -2.72 -5.46
N GLU A 164 20.05 -3.90 -5.46
CA GLU A 164 19.51 -5.09 -6.11
C GLU A 164 19.09 -6.11 -5.06
N VAL A 165 17.85 -6.60 -5.14
CA VAL A 165 17.40 -7.72 -4.30
C VAL A 165 17.87 -9.03 -4.93
N MET A 166 18.92 -9.63 -4.38
CA MET A 166 19.49 -10.87 -4.91
C MET A 166 18.57 -12.06 -4.70
N CYS A 167 17.97 -12.15 -3.51
CA CYS A 167 17.03 -13.20 -3.17
C CYS A 167 16.16 -12.80 -1.96
N GLN A 168 15.01 -13.46 -1.79
CA GLN A 168 14.15 -13.29 -0.62
C GLN A 168 13.44 -14.59 -0.20
N ALA A 169 13.20 -14.75 1.09
CA ALA A 169 12.50 -15.88 1.72
C ALA A 169 11.53 -15.38 2.81
N LYS A 170 10.35 -16.00 2.91
CA LYS A 170 9.36 -15.68 3.96
C LYS A 170 9.65 -16.53 5.19
N GLN A 171 9.73 -15.89 6.36
CA GLN A 171 9.95 -16.54 7.65
C GLN A 171 8.91 -16.01 8.66
N GLY A 172 7.78 -16.71 8.76
CA GLY A 172 6.66 -16.27 9.59
C GLY A 172 6.07 -14.94 9.12
N GLY A 173 6.04 -13.94 10.01
CA GLY A 173 5.59 -12.57 9.72
C GLY A 173 6.67 -11.64 9.16
N ASN A 174 7.84 -12.18 8.82
CA ASN A 174 8.98 -11.43 8.33
C ASN A 174 9.45 -11.96 6.97
N ILE A 175 10.14 -11.11 6.21
CA ILE A 175 10.89 -11.48 5.02
C ILE A 175 12.36 -11.36 5.32
N VAL A 176 13.12 -12.41 5.04
CA VAL A 176 14.58 -12.35 5.05
C VAL A 176 15.04 -12.25 3.61
N ARG A 177 15.77 -11.20 3.28
CA ARG A 177 16.32 -10.99 1.94
C ARG A 177 17.78 -10.61 1.98
N ILE A 178 18.47 -10.88 0.89
CA ILE A 178 19.85 -10.44 0.66
C ILE A 178 19.81 -9.36 -0.41
N VAL A 179 20.29 -8.18 -0.06
CA VAL A 179 20.37 -7.02 -0.96
C VAL A 179 21.83 -6.70 -1.25
N LYS A 180 22.14 -6.40 -2.51
CA LYS A 180 23.44 -5.89 -2.93
C LYS A 180 23.36 -4.38 -3.00
N GLU A 181 24.12 -3.71 -2.14
CA GLU A 181 24.14 -2.26 -2.01
C GLU A 181 25.59 -1.78 -1.90
N ALA A 182 26.01 -0.86 -2.77
CA ALA A 182 27.37 -0.31 -2.79
C ALA A 182 28.49 -1.38 -2.80
N GLY A 183 28.28 -2.46 -3.55
CA GLY A 183 29.24 -3.58 -3.67
C GLY A 183 29.27 -4.55 -2.49
N LYS A 184 28.46 -4.32 -1.45
CA LYS A 184 28.32 -5.20 -0.29
C LYS A 184 26.99 -5.95 -0.32
N CYS A 185 26.96 -7.15 0.23
CA CYS A 185 25.73 -7.90 0.42
C CYS A 185 25.26 -7.80 1.87
N LEU A 186 24.01 -7.42 2.04
CA LEU A 186 23.41 -7.17 3.34
C LEU A 186 22.20 -8.08 3.48
N ARG A 187 22.15 -8.85 4.56
CA ARG A 187 20.94 -9.58 4.95
C ARG A 187 20.05 -8.64 5.73
N GLU A 188 18.83 -8.46 5.24
CA GLU A 188 17.78 -7.68 5.88
C GLU A 188 16.65 -8.61 6.34
N THR A 189 16.22 -8.46 7.59
CA THR A 189 14.96 -9.00 8.10
C THR A 189 13.94 -7.88 8.12
N VAL A 190 12.93 -7.98 7.27
CA VAL A 190 11.89 -6.98 7.08
C VAL A 190 10.59 -7.47 7.70
N SER A 191 9.94 -6.66 8.52
CA SER A 191 8.59 -6.97 8.99
C SER A 191 7.59 -6.83 7.84
N MET A 192 6.83 -7.89 7.54
CA MET A 192 5.82 -7.82 6.48
C MET A 192 4.71 -6.83 6.79
N PHE A 193 4.37 -6.70 8.08
CA PHE A 193 3.29 -5.82 8.52
C PHE A 193 3.75 -4.37 8.64
N LYS A 194 4.96 -4.12 9.12
CA LYS A 194 5.45 -2.75 9.35
C LYS A 194 6.20 -2.17 8.15
N GLY A 195 6.76 -3.00 7.27
CA GLY A 195 7.68 -2.60 6.20
C GLY A 195 9.06 -2.16 6.69
N THR A 196 9.30 -2.17 8.01
CA THR A 196 10.55 -1.78 8.67
C THR A 196 11.59 -2.90 8.57
N VAL A 197 12.85 -2.54 8.35
CA VAL A 197 13.99 -3.45 8.53
C VAL A 197 14.30 -3.58 10.02
N GLU A 198 14.01 -4.74 10.59
CA GLU A 198 14.21 -5.06 12.01
C GLU A 198 15.66 -5.46 12.31
N LYS A 199 16.34 -6.12 11.35
CA LYS A 199 17.74 -6.53 11.46
C LYS A 199 18.44 -6.35 10.13
N ARG A 200 19.66 -5.81 10.16
CA ARG A 200 20.52 -5.64 8.99
C ARG A 200 21.96 -6.01 9.32
N GLU A 201 22.52 -6.97 8.60
CA GLU A 201 23.89 -7.47 8.82
C GLU A 201 24.62 -7.71 7.49
N GLU A 202 25.92 -7.46 7.45
CA GLU A 202 26.74 -7.74 6.26
C GLU A 202 26.98 -9.25 6.14
N VAL A 203 26.78 -9.79 4.94
CA VAL A 203 26.93 -11.21 4.62
C VAL A 203 27.71 -11.36 3.31
N ALA A 204 28.30 -12.54 3.10
CA ALA A 204 28.90 -12.87 1.83
C ALA A 204 27.82 -13.00 0.73
N CYS A 205 28.13 -12.49 -0.47
CA CYS A 205 27.21 -12.42 -1.61
C CYS A 205 26.89 -13.79 -2.25
N ASP A 206 27.61 -14.83 -1.86
CA ASP A 206 27.48 -16.21 -2.32
C ASP A 206 26.45 -17.02 -1.53
N LYS A 207 25.93 -16.49 -0.41
CA LYS A 207 24.91 -17.19 0.37
C LYS A 207 23.58 -17.21 -0.38
N ALA A 208 23.11 -18.41 -0.70
CA ALA A 208 21.73 -18.65 -1.09
C ALA A 208 20.78 -18.12 -0.01
N CYS A 209 19.58 -17.70 -0.41
CA CYS A 209 18.60 -17.25 0.56
C CYS A 209 18.31 -18.33 1.59
N PRO A 210 18.15 -17.96 2.88
CA PRO A 210 17.78 -18.93 3.89
C PRO A 210 16.49 -19.61 3.46
N ILE A 211 16.56 -20.90 3.18
CA ILE A 211 15.40 -21.70 2.84
C ILE A 211 14.51 -21.69 4.09
N PRO A 212 13.23 -21.32 3.98
CA PRO A 212 12.33 -21.47 5.11
C PRO A 212 12.27 -22.96 5.45
N ASN A 213 12.71 -23.31 6.66
CA ASN A 213 12.43 -24.62 7.24
C ASN A 213 10.92 -24.77 7.46
#